data_AF-A0A8T8CAE2-F1
#
_entry.id   AF-A0A8T8CAE2-F1
#
_cell.length_a   1.000
_cell.length_b   1.000
_cell.length_c   1.000
_cell.angle_alpha   90.00
_cell.angle_beta   90.00
_cell.angle_gamma   90.00
#
_symmetry.space_group_name_H-M   'P 1'
#
loop_
_entity.id
_entity.type
_entity.pdbx_description
1 polymer ?
#
loop_
_entity_poly.entity_id
_entity_poly.type
_entity_poly.pdbx_seq_one_letter_code
_entity_poly.pdbx_strand_id
1 'polypeptide(L)'
;MDQPVIVLDSFEDLAKRPNFSQSLAFRPKSDRGFDAVVMPYHFLDTIPCGIESCHTPHRRGYLITTTDGLETGIGGHCGRKHFGISFTLERQRIDKAISRQRRIDSIIRARAEIPSLIVAANNLKQAHSELSDLKRRFMGAVGTPFYTQLKQRADRGQDRITRDEPMTADEAAAYWETTNKKSRKDWPTKEVLVTTLSGLSFLATNFKDMLVTNLVLPLEQFTTQSIDDIERMSPRILQSTAKWVGRVPQDLAKAQDVVDAGRGFFTVENMLKLVNLSADMQALGPLIQELKSKPASP
;
A
#
# COMPACT_ATOMS: atom_id res chain seq x y z
N MET A 1 -5.92 -8.07 35.47
CA MET A 1 -4.75 -7.17 35.42
C MET A 1 -4.10 -7.42 34.07
N ASP A 2 -4.09 -6.42 33.19
CA ASP A 2 -3.36 -6.53 31.92
C ASP A 2 -1.87 -6.52 32.23
N GLN A 3 -1.18 -7.63 31.96
CA GLN A 3 0.27 -7.67 32.06
C GLN A 3 0.84 -6.86 30.88
N PRO A 4 1.79 -5.93 31.14
CA PRO A 4 2.42 -5.17 30.07
C PRO A 4 3.09 -6.13 29.08
N VAL A 5 2.89 -5.87 27.79
CA VAL A 5 3.55 -6.62 26.72
C VAL A 5 5.05 -6.31 26.78
N ILE A 6 5.84 -7.23 27.34
CA ILE A 6 7.31 -7.11 27.36
C ILE A 6 7.82 -7.39 25.94
N VAL A 7 8.66 -6.51 25.41
CA VAL A 7 9.35 -6.72 24.14
C VAL A 7 10.70 -7.35 24.44
N LEU A 8 10.98 -8.49 23.80
CA LEU A 8 12.26 -9.19 23.87
C LEU A 8 12.84 -9.19 22.46
N ASP A 9 13.98 -8.53 22.27
CA ASP A 9 14.60 -8.38 20.95
C ASP A 9 15.75 -9.37 20.75
N SER A 10 16.23 -9.98 21.82
CA SER A 10 17.35 -10.93 21.81
C SER A 10 17.17 -12.09 22.79
N PHE A 11 17.98 -13.14 22.59
CA PHE A 11 18.12 -14.21 23.58
C PHE A 11 18.72 -13.73 24.90
N GLU A 12 19.57 -12.71 24.86
CA GLU A 12 20.16 -12.12 26.07
C GLU A 12 19.08 -11.54 26.99
N ASP A 13 18.02 -10.98 26.41
CA ASP A 13 16.88 -10.47 27.17
C ASP A 13 16.13 -11.58 27.90
N LEU A 14 16.06 -12.79 27.32
CA LEU A 14 15.52 -13.96 28.00
C LEU A 14 16.44 -14.41 29.13
N ALA A 15 17.74 -14.50 28.87
CA ALA A 15 18.74 -14.96 29.84
C ALA A 15 18.86 -14.05 31.07
N LYS A 16 18.51 -12.77 30.95
CA LYS A 16 18.47 -11.80 32.07
C LYS A 16 17.27 -11.98 32.99
N ARG A 17 16.25 -12.77 32.61
CA ARG A 17 15.05 -12.95 33.42
C ARG A 17 15.37 -13.87 34.61
N PRO A 18 14.96 -13.49 35.83
CA PRO A 18 15.40 -14.17 37.06
C PRO A 18 14.98 -15.64 37.13
N ASN A 19 13.87 -16.01 36.50
CA ASN A 19 13.33 -17.38 36.52
C ASN A 19 13.66 -18.17 35.24
N PHE A 20 14.43 -17.59 34.32
CA PHE A 20 14.71 -18.25 33.04
C PHE A 20 15.75 -19.35 33.19
N SER A 21 15.42 -20.52 32.64
CA SER A 21 16.34 -21.63 32.44
C SER A 21 16.35 -22.03 30.96
N GLN A 22 17.56 -22.20 30.41
CA GLN A 22 17.77 -22.62 29.03
C GLN A 22 17.34 -24.07 28.77
N SER A 23 17.24 -24.90 29.80
CA SER A 23 16.82 -26.30 29.69
C SER A 23 16.05 -26.74 30.92
N LEU A 24 14.86 -27.31 30.70
CA LEU A 24 13.98 -27.85 31.73
C LEU A 24 13.51 -29.26 31.35
N ALA A 25 13.56 -30.15 32.33
CA ALA A 25 12.92 -31.46 32.26
C ALA A 25 11.41 -31.32 32.54
N PHE A 26 10.61 -32.10 31.80
CA PHE A 26 9.15 -32.20 31.93
C PHE A 26 8.73 -33.66 32.12
N ARG A 27 7.45 -33.90 32.41
CA ARG A 27 6.90 -35.26 32.57
C ARG A 27 7.25 -36.16 31.37
N PRO A 28 7.67 -37.42 31.61
CA PRO A 28 7.69 -38.14 32.89
C PRO A 28 8.96 -37.94 33.73
N LYS A 29 9.98 -37.20 33.25
CA LYS A 29 11.28 -37.06 33.93
C LYS A 29 11.27 -36.12 35.14
N SER A 30 10.22 -35.32 35.27
CA SER A 30 10.02 -34.35 36.34
C SER A 30 8.52 -34.15 36.54
N ASP A 31 8.09 -33.79 37.75
CA ASP A 31 6.70 -33.44 38.04
C ASP A 31 6.27 -32.09 37.42
N ARG A 32 7.23 -31.33 36.87
CA ARG A 32 7.04 -30.03 36.23
C ARG A 32 6.03 -30.07 35.08
N GLY A 33 5.00 -29.24 35.20
CA GLY A 33 3.97 -29.03 34.18
C GLY A 33 4.10 -27.69 33.46
N PHE A 34 3.39 -27.57 32.34
CA PHE A 34 3.13 -26.29 31.69
C PHE A 34 2.11 -25.48 32.51
N ASP A 35 2.40 -24.20 32.73
CA ASP A 35 1.51 -23.26 33.41
C ASP A 35 0.89 -22.29 32.39
N ALA A 36 1.68 -21.36 31.85
CA ALA A 36 1.19 -20.36 30.90
C ALA A 36 2.18 -20.05 29.77
N VAL A 37 1.66 -19.43 28.70
CA VAL A 37 2.49 -18.74 27.70
C VAL A 37 2.65 -17.29 28.17
N VAL A 38 3.89 -16.83 28.26
CA VAL A 38 4.20 -15.45 28.64
C VAL A 38 4.16 -14.57 27.39
N MET A 39 4.88 -14.96 26.33
CA MET A 39 4.95 -14.22 25.07
C MET A 39 5.55 -15.04 23.93
N PRO A 40 5.21 -14.71 22.66
CA PRO A 40 5.97 -15.11 21.51
C PRO A 40 7.30 -14.36 21.43
N TYR A 41 8.33 -15.00 20.88
CA TYR A 41 9.55 -14.34 20.46
C TYR A 41 9.87 -14.63 18.99
N HIS A 42 10.60 -13.71 18.36
CA HIS A 42 11.18 -13.89 17.04
C HIS A 42 12.56 -13.24 17.00
N PHE A 43 13.60 -14.06 16.98
CA PHE A 43 15.00 -13.62 17.01
C PHE A 43 15.67 -13.83 15.66
N LEU A 44 16.74 -13.06 15.40
CA LEU A 44 17.60 -13.26 14.23
C LEU A 44 18.40 -14.56 14.36
N ASP A 45 18.93 -14.83 15.55
CA ASP A 45 19.67 -16.04 15.88
C ASP A 45 18.75 -17.18 16.34
N THR A 46 19.22 -18.41 16.16
CA THR A 46 18.52 -19.59 16.68
C THR A 46 18.87 -19.81 18.13
N ILE A 47 17.86 -20.09 18.95
CA ILE A 47 18.05 -20.52 20.34
C ILE A 47 17.69 -22.00 20.47
N PRO A 48 18.37 -22.78 21.32
CA PRO A 48 18.00 -24.17 21.56
C PRO A 48 16.63 -24.24 22.26
N CYS A 49 15.84 -25.25 21.91
CA CYS A 49 14.58 -25.53 22.61
C CYS A 49 14.85 -25.85 24.09
N GLY A 50 14.05 -25.25 24.97
CA GLY A 50 14.11 -25.41 26.42
C GLY A 50 13.63 -26.76 26.95
N ILE A 51 13.06 -27.61 26.10
CA ILE A 51 12.73 -28.99 26.49
C ILE A 51 14.03 -29.80 26.46
N GLU A 52 14.43 -30.34 27.62
CA GLU A 52 15.65 -31.13 27.82
C GLU A 52 15.83 -32.27 26.80
N SER A 53 14.74 -32.89 26.34
CA SER A 53 14.80 -33.99 25.37
C SER A 53 14.82 -33.55 23.90
N CYS A 54 14.81 -32.24 23.61
CA CYS A 54 14.65 -31.73 22.25
C CYS A 54 15.85 -30.91 21.79
N HIS A 55 16.15 -29.78 22.44
CA HIS A 55 17.21 -28.82 22.09
C HIS A 55 17.28 -28.36 20.62
N THR A 56 16.29 -28.69 19.78
CA THR A 56 16.29 -28.34 18.37
C THR A 56 16.27 -26.81 18.22
N PRO A 57 17.26 -26.22 17.52
CA PRO A 57 17.35 -24.77 17.39
C PRO A 57 16.16 -24.16 16.64
N HIS A 58 15.68 -23.01 17.11
CA HIS A 58 14.61 -22.26 16.44
C HIS A 58 14.75 -20.74 16.61
N ARG A 59 14.36 -19.99 15.58
CA ARG A 59 14.30 -18.51 15.58
C ARG A 59 12.98 -17.94 16.10
N ARG A 60 11.97 -18.78 16.26
CA ARG A 60 10.61 -18.37 16.66
C ARG A 60 10.01 -19.38 17.61
N GLY A 61 9.32 -18.89 18.62
CA GLY A 61 8.71 -19.73 19.63
C GLY A 61 8.04 -18.90 20.70
N TYR A 62 7.92 -19.48 21.88
CA TYR A 62 7.21 -18.90 23.01
C TYR A 62 8.04 -19.06 24.28
N LEU A 63 8.10 -17.99 25.07
CA LEU A 63 8.48 -18.07 26.46
C LEU A 63 7.28 -18.61 27.23
N ILE A 64 7.49 -19.68 27.98
CA ILE A 64 6.47 -20.28 28.85
C ILE A 64 6.89 -20.21 30.31
N THR A 65 5.92 -20.23 31.22
CA THR A 65 6.12 -20.54 32.64
C THR A 65 5.74 -21.99 32.91
N THR A 66 6.35 -22.54 33.95
CA THR A 66 6.05 -23.87 34.47
C THR A 66 5.39 -23.78 35.85
N THR A 67 4.76 -24.87 36.29
CA THR A 67 3.99 -24.91 37.54
C THR A 67 4.82 -24.61 38.80
N ASP A 68 6.15 -24.74 38.72
CA ASP A 68 7.13 -24.39 39.75
C ASP A 68 7.72 -22.98 39.57
N GLY A 69 7.16 -22.16 38.67
CA GLY A 69 7.52 -20.75 38.49
C GLY A 69 8.76 -20.49 37.62
N LEU A 70 9.36 -21.53 37.04
CA LEU A 70 10.48 -21.39 36.10
C LEU A 70 9.99 -21.00 34.71
N GLU A 71 10.88 -20.39 33.93
CA GLU A 71 10.60 -19.97 32.56
C GLU A 71 11.55 -20.65 31.58
N THR A 72 11.06 -20.97 30.38
CA THR A 72 11.93 -21.46 29.30
C THR A 72 11.37 -21.17 27.91
N GLY A 73 12.25 -21.07 26.92
CA GLY A 73 11.89 -20.81 25.53
C GLY A 73 11.65 -22.10 24.76
N ILE A 74 10.49 -22.25 24.12
CA ILE A 74 10.15 -23.44 23.34
C ILE A 74 9.60 -23.12 21.96
N GLY A 75 9.87 -24.00 20.99
CA GLY A 75 9.25 -23.93 19.68
C GLY A 75 7.75 -24.21 19.72
N GLY A 76 6.96 -23.56 18.85
CA GLY A 76 5.50 -23.77 18.81
C GLY A 76 5.08 -25.21 18.50
N HIS A 77 5.86 -25.95 17.72
CA HIS A 77 5.63 -27.38 17.48
C HIS A 77 5.88 -28.21 18.75
N CYS A 78 6.96 -27.91 19.47
CA CYS A 78 7.30 -28.57 20.73
C CYS A 78 6.21 -28.34 21.78
N GLY A 79 5.76 -27.10 21.97
CA GLY A 79 4.68 -26.80 22.92
C GLY A 79 3.39 -27.56 22.61
N ARG A 80 2.98 -27.63 21.33
CA ARG A 80 1.81 -28.43 20.94
C ARG A 80 2.01 -29.92 21.19
N LYS A 81 3.19 -30.46 20.87
CA LYS A 81 3.50 -31.88 21.02
C LYS A 81 3.52 -32.30 22.49
N HIS A 82 4.10 -31.48 23.37
CA HIS A 82 4.32 -31.84 24.78
C HIS A 82 3.15 -31.43 25.70
N PHE A 83 2.45 -30.34 25.39
CA PHE A 83 1.42 -29.76 26.28
C PHE A 83 0.03 -29.69 25.62
N GLY A 84 -0.09 -30.08 24.36
CA GLY A 84 -1.36 -30.28 23.68
C GLY A 84 -2.25 -29.04 23.62
N ILE A 85 -3.49 -29.21 24.07
CA ILE A 85 -4.56 -28.21 23.94
C ILE A 85 -4.34 -27.01 24.87
N SER A 86 -3.82 -27.22 26.08
CA SER A 86 -3.59 -26.15 27.07
C SER A 86 -2.62 -25.10 26.52
N PHE A 87 -1.49 -25.56 25.98
CA PHE A 87 -0.54 -24.67 25.31
C PHE A 87 -1.17 -24.00 24.07
N THR A 88 -1.95 -24.73 23.27
CA THR A 88 -2.53 -24.18 22.05
C THR A 88 -3.52 -23.05 22.33
N LEU A 89 -4.38 -23.20 23.35
CA LEU A 89 -5.34 -22.18 23.76
C LEU A 89 -4.63 -20.95 24.33
N GLU A 90 -3.64 -21.18 25.20
CA GLU A 90 -2.93 -20.09 25.87
C GLU A 90 -2.07 -19.28 24.89
N ARG A 91 -1.41 -19.97 23.95
CA ARG A 91 -0.73 -19.35 22.81
C ARG A 91 -1.68 -18.46 22.00
N GLN A 92 -2.88 -18.94 21.68
CA GLN A 92 -3.87 -18.15 20.94
C GLN A 92 -4.36 -16.94 21.74
N ARG A 93 -4.51 -17.07 23.06
CA ARG A 93 -4.90 -15.96 23.95
C ARG A 93 -3.86 -14.84 23.90
N ILE A 94 -2.59 -15.20 24.07
CA ILE A 94 -1.46 -14.26 24.03
C ILE A 94 -1.28 -13.65 22.63
N ASP A 95 -1.30 -14.47 21.58
CA ASP A 95 -1.18 -13.99 20.18
C ASP A 95 -2.27 -12.94 19.87
N LYS A 96 -3.50 -13.17 20.33
CA LYS A 96 -4.62 -12.23 20.17
C LYS A 96 -4.39 -10.95 20.96
N ALA A 97 -3.95 -11.03 22.22
CA ALA A 97 -3.68 -9.87 23.06
C ALA A 97 -2.58 -8.98 22.46
N ILE A 98 -1.46 -9.57 22.01
CA ILE A 98 -0.35 -8.84 21.39
C ILE A 98 -0.78 -8.23 20.05
N SER A 99 -1.50 -8.99 19.22
CA SER A 99 -2.02 -8.47 17.95
C SER A 99 -2.98 -7.31 18.17
N ARG A 100 -3.78 -7.36 19.23
CA ARG A 100 -4.68 -6.27 19.62
C ARG A 100 -3.89 -5.04 20.04
N GLN A 101 -2.92 -5.20 20.95
CA GLN A 101 -2.08 -4.09 21.41
C GLN A 101 -1.35 -3.42 20.24
N ARG A 102 -0.70 -4.19 19.37
CA ARG A 102 -0.01 -3.67 18.19
C ARG A 102 -0.92 -2.84 17.27
N ARG A 103 -2.20 -3.22 17.14
CA ARG A 103 -3.17 -2.46 16.36
C ARG A 103 -3.53 -1.15 17.04
N ILE A 104 -3.75 -1.17 18.35
CA ILE A 104 -4.00 0.05 19.14
C ILE A 104 -2.81 1.00 19.00
N ASP A 105 -1.59 0.51 19.23
CA ASP A 105 -0.37 1.33 19.12
C ASP A 105 -0.21 1.92 17.71
N SER A 106 -0.50 1.14 16.66
CA SER A 106 -0.46 1.62 15.28
C SER A 106 -1.46 2.74 15.01
N ILE A 107 -2.66 2.63 15.57
CA ILE A 107 -3.72 3.62 15.43
C ILE A 107 -3.37 4.89 16.22
N ILE A 108 -2.87 4.75 17.46
CA ILE A 108 -2.45 5.87 18.30
C ILE A 108 -1.28 6.62 17.67
N ARG A 109 -0.26 5.92 17.16
CA ARG A 109 0.87 6.55 16.47
C ARG A 109 0.40 7.39 15.29
N ALA A 110 -0.45 6.83 14.44
CA ALA A 110 -0.95 7.57 13.29
C ALA A 110 -1.82 8.76 13.68
N ARG A 111 -2.54 8.71 14.81
CA ARG A 111 -3.34 9.84 15.30
C ARG A 111 -2.53 11.12 15.47
N ALA A 112 -1.26 11.00 15.87
CA ALA A 112 -0.36 12.15 15.98
C ALA A 112 -0.12 12.84 14.62
N GLU A 113 -0.17 12.09 13.53
CA GLU A 113 0.08 12.60 12.17
C GLU A 113 -1.19 13.12 11.49
N ILE A 114 -2.38 12.73 11.94
CA ILE A 114 -3.66 13.03 11.28
C ILE A 114 -3.91 14.51 10.98
N PRO A 115 -3.61 15.47 11.87
CA PRO A 115 -3.80 16.89 11.54
C PRO A 115 -3.04 17.30 10.26
N SER A 116 -1.80 16.81 10.11
CA SER A 116 -1.00 17.09 8.90
C SER A 116 -1.55 16.39 7.66
N LEU A 117 -2.07 15.16 7.82
CA LEU A 117 -2.67 14.38 6.73
C LEU A 117 -3.98 15.01 6.23
N ILE A 118 -4.78 15.61 7.12
CA ILE A 118 -5.99 16.36 6.75
C ILE A 118 -5.63 17.59 5.92
N VAL A 119 -4.61 18.35 6.32
CA VAL A 119 -4.13 19.51 5.56
C VAL A 119 -3.67 19.08 4.16
N ALA A 120 -2.86 18.01 4.07
CA ALA A 120 -2.42 17.47 2.80
C ALA A 120 -3.61 17.02 1.91
N ALA A 121 -4.56 16.29 2.48
CA ALA A 121 -5.76 15.86 1.77
C ALA A 121 -6.60 17.06 1.26
N ASN A 122 -6.77 18.11 2.07
CA ASN A 122 -7.51 19.30 1.67
C ASN A 122 -6.79 20.08 0.56
N ASN A 123 -5.46 20.18 0.61
CA ASN A 123 -4.68 20.80 -0.46
C ASN A 123 -4.83 20.03 -1.79
N LEU A 124 -4.79 18.70 -1.74
CA LEU A 124 -5.05 17.84 -2.91
C LEU A 124 -6.47 18.01 -3.45
N LYS A 125 -7.46 18.11 -2.56
CA LYS A 125 -8.86 18.35 -2.92
C LYS A 125 -9.02 19.69 -3.66
N GLN A 126 -8.37 20.74 -3.16
CA GLN A 126 -8.37 22.06 -3.79
C GLN A 126 -7.71 22.03 -5.17
N ALA A 127 -6.49 21.47 -5.26
CA ALA A 127 -5.77 21.35 -6.53
C ALA A 127 -6.55 20.56 -7.58
N HIS A 128 -7.20 19.46 -7.18
CA HIS A 128 -8.05 18.70 -8.09
C HIS A 128 -9.30 19.47 -8.54
N SER A 129 -9.88 20.32 -7.67
CA SER A 129 -11.02 21.17 -8.06
C SER A 129 -10.64 22.10 -9.21
N GLU A 130 -9.48 22.75 -9.11
CA GLU A 130 -8.95 23.64 -10.15
C GLU A 130 -8.70 22.88 -11.47
N LEU A 131 -8.12 21.69 -11.39
CA LEU A 131 -7.91 20.81 -12.54
C LEU A 131 -9.22 20.28 -13.13
N SER A 132 -10.24 20.05 -12.31
CA SER A 132 -11.57 19.65 -12.77
C SER A 132 -12.28 20.77 -13.53
N ASP A 133 -12.11 22.02 -13.10
CA ASP A 133 -12.61 23.18 -13.83
C ASP A 133 -11.88 23.37 -15.17
N LEU A 134 -10.58 23.12 -15.22
CA LEU A 134 -9.81 23.06 -16.49
C LEU A 134 -10.34 21.93 -17.39
N LYS A 135 -10.56 20.74 -16.84
CA LYS A 135 -11.13 19.58 -17.56
C LYS A 135 -12.51 19.87 -18.15
N ARG A 136 -13.39 20.52 -17.39
CA ARG A 136 -14.72 20.92 -17.88
C ARG A 136 -14.62 21.88 -19.07
N ARG A 137 -13.75 22.88 -18.98
CA ARG A 137 -13.54 23.86 -20.06
C ARG A 137 -12.87 23.24 -21.28
N PHE A 138 -11.88 22.38 -21.07
CA PHE A 138 -11.24 21.58 -22.11
C PHE A 138 -12.26 20.73 -22.86
N MET A 139 -13.12 19.99 -22.15
CA MET A 139 -14.19 19.20 -22.75
C MET A 139 -15.16 20.07 -23.58
N GLY A 140 -15.47 21.28 -23.11
CA GLY A 140 -16.27 22.24 -23.86
C GLY A 140 -15.59 22.74 -25.13
N ALA A 141 -14.27 22.98 -25.08
CA ALA A 141 -13.48 23.45 -26.22
C ALA A 141 -13.31 22.39 -27.32
N VAL A 142 -12.97 21.15 -26.95
CA VAL A 142 -12.72 20.07 -27.93
C VAL A 142 -13.98 19.33 -28.38
N GLY A 143 -15.08 19.52 -27.65
CA GLY A 143 -16.33 18.82 -27.88
C GLY A 143 -16.34 17.36 -27.38
N THR A 144 -17.55 16.84 -27.17
CA THR A 144 -17.80 15.50 -26.62
C THR A 144 -17.14 14.36 -27.41
N PRO A 145 -17.17 14.32 -28.76
CA PRO A 145 -16.60 13.20 -29.51
C PRO A 145 -15.09 13.05 -29.30
N PHE A 146 -14.34 14.16 -29.44
CA PHE A 146 -12.89 14.16 -29.25
C PHE A 146 -12.52 13.84 -27.81
N TYR A 147 -13.21 14.46 -26.84
CA TYR A 147 -12.98 14.17 -25.43
C TYR A 147 -13.20 12.69 -25.09
N THR A 148 -14.26 12.08 -25.64
CA THR A 148 -14.56 10.66 -25.42
C THR A 148 -13.47 9.76 -26.00
N GLN A 149 -12.98 10.06 -27.20
CA GLN A 149 -11.84 9.36 -27.79
C GLN A 149 -10.60 9.45 -26.90
N LEU A 150 -10.29 10.65 -26.40
CA LEU A 150 -9.14 10.88 -25.53
C LEU A 150 -9.28 10.16 -24.18
N LYS A 151 -10.49 10.14 -23.61
CA LYS A 151 -10.77 9.39 -22.40
C LYS A 151 -10.60 7.88 -22.62
N GLN A 152 -11.07 7.33 -23.74
CA GLN A 152 -10.85 5.90 -24.04
C GLN A 152 -9.37 5.55 -24.16
N ARG A 153 -8.55 6.47 -24.71
CA ARG A 153 -7.09 6.30 -24.71
C ARG A 153 -6.53 6.32 -23.29
N ALA A 154 -6.99 7.26 -22.45
CA ALA A 154 -6.61 7.33 -21.04
C ALA A 154 -6.95 6.04 -20.27
N ASP A 155 -8.17 5.52 -20.45
CA ASP A 155 -8.64 4.28 -19.82
C ASP A 155 -7.77 3.06 -20.22
N ARG A 156 -7.14 3.10 -21.41
CA ARG A 156 -6.24 2.04 -21.92
C ARG A 156 -4.76 2.32 -21.66
N GLY A 157 -4.41 3.43 -21.01
CA GLY A 157 -3.01 3.84 -20.84
C GLY A 157 -2.28 4.16 -22.15
N GLN A 158 -3.00 4.59 -23.19
CA GLN A 158 -2.47 4.88 -24.51
C GLN A 158 -2.05 6.36 -24.66
N ASP A 159 -1.05 6.76 -23.89
CA ASP A 159 -0.45 8.11 -23.89
C ASP A 159 0.42 8.40 -25.12
N ARG A 160 1.02 7.36 -25.71
CA ARG A 160 1.85 7.46 -26.92
C ARG A 160 1.00 7.63 -28.19
N ILE A 161 1.29 8.67 -28.97
CA ILE A 161 0.71 8.89 -30.29
C ILE A 161 1.72 8.38 -31.33
N THR A 162 1.31 7.38 -32.10
CA THR A 162 2.11 6.77 -33.16
C THR A 162 1.52 7.06 -34.54
N ARG A 163 2.37 7.01 -35.57
CA ARG A 163 1.99 7.09 -36.98
C ARG A 163 2.61 5.93 -37.72
N ASP A 164 1.84 5.33 -38.63
CA ASP A 164 2.36 4.31 -39.53
C ASP A 164 3.19 4.95 -40.65
N GLU A 165 4.42 4.52 -40.79
CA GLU A 165 5.31 4.91 -41.88
C GLU A 165 5.76 3.67 -42.67
N PRO A 166 5.91 3.76 -44.00
CA PRO A 166 6.49 2.68 -44.78
C PRO A 166 7.86 2.29 -44.23
N MET A 167 8.10 0.99 -44.05
CA MET A 167 9.43 0.49 -43.70
C MET A 167 10.43 0.84 -44.80
N THR A 168 11.70 1.02 -44.46
CA THR A 168 12.77 1.06 -45.47
C THR A 168 12.93 -0.31 -46.14
N ALA A 169 13.62 -0.38 -47.29
CA ALA A 169 13.83 -1.65 -47.99
C ALA A 169 14.50 -2.71 -47.10
N ASP A 170 15.49 -2.31 -46.30
CA ASP A 170 16.22 -3.19 -45.39
C ASP A 170 15.34 -3.66 -44.22
N GLU A 171 14.55 -2.75 -43.62
CA GLU A 171 13.58 -3.09 -42.56
C GLU A 171 12.48 -4.03 -43.08
N ALA A 172 12.00 -3.79 -44.30
CA ALA A 172 10.98 -4.62 -44.93
C ALA A 172 11.51 -6.01 -45.25
N ALA A 173 12.75 -6.12 -45.74
CA ALA A 173 13.44 -7.40 -45.96
C ALA A 173 13.50 -8.23 -44.67
N ALA A 174 13.97 -7.63 -43.57
CA ALA A 174 14.02 -8.30 -42.26
C ALA A 174 12.62 -8.67 -41.72
N TYR A 175 11.62 -7.81 -41.92
CA TYR A 175 10.23 -8.09 -41.53
C TYR A 175 9.64 -9.27 -42.30
N TRP A 176 9.91 -9.39 -43.60
CA TRP A 176 9.43 -10.50 -44.41
C TRP A 176 10.15 -11.82 -44.11
N GLU A 177 11.41 -11.79 -43.69
CA GLU A 177 12.15 -12.98 -43.23
C GLU A 177 11.56 -13.59 -41.95
N THR A 178 11.00 -12.75 -41.09
CA THR A 178 10.46 -13.14 -39.78
C THR A 178 8.96 -13.43 -39.79
N THR A 179 8.24 -13.03 -40.84
CA THR A 179 6.78 -13.12 -40.89
C THR A 179 6.29 -14.18 -41.89
N ASN A 180 5.50 -15.16 -41.40
CA ASN A 180 4.86 -16.21 -42.23
C ASN A 180 3.70 -15.72 -43.14
N LYS A 181 3.54 -14.40 -43.35
CA LYS A 181 2.44 -13.84 -44.16
C LYS A 181 2.73 -14.05 -45.66
N LYS A 182 1.92 -14.89 -46.30
CA LYS A 182 2.02 -15.29 -47.72
C LYS A 182 1.66 -14.20 -48.75
N SER A 183 1.25 -13.01 -48.31
CA SER A 183 0.80 -11.94 -49.21
C SER A 183 1.77 -10.75 -49.16
N ARG A 184 2.54 -10.57 -50.24
CA ARG A 184 3.41 -9.41 -50.50
C ARG A 184 2.67 -8.22 -51.15
N LYS A 185 1.34 -8.17 -51.05
CA LYS A 185 0.53 -7.22 -51.82
C LYS A 185 0.69 -5.76 -51.35
N ASP A 186 0.98 -5.55 -50.07
CA ASP A 186 1.12 -4.23 -49.47
C ASP A 186 2.51 -4.09 -48.82
N TRP A 187 3.12 -2.90 -48.96
CA TRP A 187 4.40 -2.58 -48.34
C TRP A 187 4.24 -2.49 -46.82
N PRO A 188 5.09 -3.15 -46.01
CA PRO A 188 4.93 -3.17 -44.56
C PRO A 188 5.17 -1.78 -43.97
N THR A 189 4.42 -1.45 -42.94
CA THR A 189 4.56 -0.21 -42.17
C THR A 189 5.11 -0.49 -40.78
N LYS A 190 5.84 0.49 -40.24
CA LYS A 190 6.27 0.51 -38.84
C LYS A 190 5.56 1.65 -38.11
N GLU A 191 5.22 1.41 -36.85
CA GLU A 191 4.73 2.45 -35.97
C GLU A 191 5.90 3.33 -35.50
N VAL A 192 5.87 4.61 -35.83
CA VAL A 192 6.83 5.61 -35.37
C VAL A 192 6.16 6.47 -34.28
N LEU A 193 6.84 6.63 -33.14
CA LEU A 193 6.38 7.53 -32.08
C LEU A 193 6.43 8.98 -32.57
N VAL A 194 5.28 9.64 -32.61
CA VAL A 194 5.17 11.07 -32.94
C VAL A 194 5.37 11.91 -31.69
N THR A 195 4.63 11.58 -30.62
CA THR A 195 4.69 12.31 -29.35
C THR A 195 4.04 11.50 -28.23
N THR A 196 4.17 11.97 -26.99
CA THR A 196 3.53 11.38 -25.81
C THR A 196 2.71 12.44 -25.08
N LEU A 197 1.48 12.09 -24.72
CA LEU A 197 0.60 12.92 -23.91
C LEU A 197 0.86 12.69 -22.42
N SER A 198 1.60 13.60 -21.80
CA SER A 198 1.83 13.58 -20.36
C SER A 198 0.52 13.70 -19.61
N GLY A 199 0.37 12.97 -18.50
CA GLY A 199 -0.75 13.14 -17.59
C GLY A 199 -2.12 12.63 -18.08
N LEU A 200 -2.17 11.92 -19.21
CA LEU A 200 -3.41 11.47 -19.83
C LEU A 200 -4.34 10.70 -18.87
N SER A 201 -3.77 9.94 -17.93
CA SER A 201 -4.49 9.18 -16.89
C SER A 201 -5.43 10.03 -16.02
N PHE A 202 -5.19 11.34 -15.91
CA PHE A 202 -6.08 12.26 -15.20
C PHE A 202 -7.51 12.25 -15.76
N LEU A 203 -7.67 12.04 -17.06
CA LEU A 203 -9.00 12.03 -17.69
C LEU A 203 -9.84 10.81 -17.30
N ALA A 204 -9.17 9.68 -17.05
CA ALA A 204 -9.79 8.41 -16.68
C ALA A 204 -10.14 8.30 -15.18
N THR A 205 -9.46 9.07 -14.33
CA THR A 205 -9.49 8.86 -12.89
C THR A 205 -10.78 9.37 -12.23
N ASN A 206 -11.33 8.58 -11.30
CA ASN A 206 -12.40 9.00 -10.38
C ASN A 206 -11.81 9.43 -9.02
N PHE A 207 -11.44 10.70 -8.93
CA PHE A 207 -10.77 11.26 -7.76
C PHE A 207 -11.68 11.46 -6.55
N LYS A 208 -12.98 11.71 -6.77
CA LYS A 208 -13.93 12.02 -5.69
C LYS A 208 -14.04 10.84 -4.71
N ASP A 209 -14.19 9.63 -5.23
CA ASP A 209 -14.28 8.43 -4.40
C ASP A 209 -12.95 8.15 -3.70
N MET A 210 -11.82 8.37 -4.37
CA MET A 210 -10.49 8.15 -3.80
C MET A 210 -10.20 9.08 -2.62
N LEU A 211 -10.38 10.39 -2.78
CA LEU A 211 -9.93 11.36 -1.79
C LEU A 211 -11.05 11.75 -0.80
N VAL A 212 -12.25 12.05 -1.28
CA VAL A 212 -13.30 12.60 -0.41
C VAL A 212 -13.90 11.50 0.45
N THR A 213 -14.41 10.44 -0.21
CA THR A 213 -15.14 9.37 0.46
C THR A 213 -14.21 8.48 1.29
N ASN A 214 -13.04 8.12 0.76
CA ASN A 214 -12.16 7.12 1.38
C ASN A 214 -11.04 7.71 2.26
N LEU A 215 -10.78 9.03 2.19
CA LEU A 215 -9.69 9.66 2.93
C LEU A 215 -10.15 10.81 3.83
N VAL A 216 -10.71 11.89 3.27
CA VAL A 216 -11.06 13.11 4.03
C VAL A 216 -12.14 12.82 5.08
N LEU A 217 -13.29 12.25 4.69
CA LEU A 217 -14.37 12.00 5.64
C LEU A 217 -13.95 11.05 6.77
N PRO A 218 -13.26 9.92 6.50
CA PRO A 218 -12.74 9.06 7.57
C PRO A 218 -11.69 9.74 8.47
N LEU A 219 -10.79 10.57 7.91
CA LEU A 219 -9.80 11.31 8.70
C LEU A 219 -10.48 12.29 9.67
N GLU A 220 -11.46 13.06 9.19
CA GLU A 220 -12.25 13.98 10.01
C GLU A 220 -13.00 13.25 11.12
N GLN A 221 -13.70 12.15 10.80
CA GLN A 221 -14.36 11.32 11.81
C GLN A 221 -13.38 10.82 12.88
N PHE A 222 -12.19 10.40 12.45
CA PHE A 222 -11.18 9.86 13.35
C PHE A 222 -10.63 10.91 14.32
N THR A 223 -10.55 12.20 13.95
CA THR A 223 -10.10 13.26 14.87
C THR A 223 -10.96 13.39 16.13
N THR A 224 -12.23 13.01 16.04
CA THR A 224 -13.17 13.11 17.17
C THR A 224 -13.09 11.91 18.12
N GLN A 225 -12.34 10.86 17.76
CA GLN A 225 -12.18 9.66 18.60
C GLN A 225 -11.13 9.89 19.69
N SER A 226 -11.47 9.53 20.93
CA SER A 226 -10.54 9.54 22.06
C SER A 226 -9.67 8.27 22.08
N ILE A 227 -8.60 8.28 22.88
CA ILE A 227 -7.75 7.08 23.07
C ILE A 227 -8.58 5.96 23.73
N ASP A 228 -9.39 6.30 24.72
CA ASP A 228 -10.29 5.38 25.41
C ASP A 228 -11.28 4.71 24.43
N ASP A 229 -11.78 5.43 23.43
CA ASP A 229 -12.67 4.87 22.40
C ASP A 229 -11.93 3.82 21.54
N ILE A 230 -10.68 4.10 21.17
CA ILE A 230 -9.82 3.19 20.40
C ILE A 230 -9.55 1.93 21.22
N GLU A 231 -9.22 2.08 22.50
CA GLU A 231 -8.98 0.96 23.41
C GLU A 231 -10.24 0.14 23.69
N ARG A 232 -11.44 0.67 23.43
CA ARG A 232 -12.71 -0.08 23.58
C ARG A 232 -13.26 -0.64 22.27
N MET A 233 -12.58 -0.42 21.14
CA MET A 233 -13.02 -0.94 19.85
C MET A 233 -13.15 -2.47 19.86
N SER A 234 -14.21 -2.97 19.21
CA SER A 234 -14.36 -4.40 18.96
C SER A 234 -13.23 -4.91 18.05
N PRO A 235 -12.87 -6.21 18.10
CA PRO A 235 -11.75 -6.74 17.31
C PRO A 235 -11.87 -6.48 15.80
N ARG A 236 -13.09 -6.56 15.26
CA ARG A 236 -13.36 -6.31 13.84
C ARG A 236 -13.09 -4.86 13.46
N ILE A 237 -13.62 -3.92 14.25
CA ILE A 237 -13.46 -2.48 14.03
C ILE A 237 -11.98 -2.11 14.17
N LEU A 238 -11.32 -2.56 15.23
CA LEU A 238 -9.90 -2.32 15.47
C LEU A 238 -9.03 -2.81 14.29
N GLN A 239 -9.33 -4.00 13.75
CA GLN A 239 -8.62 -4.53 12.59
C GLN A 239 -8.85 -3.69 11.33
N SER A 240 -10.09 -3.29 11.04
CA SER A 240 -10.38 -2.45 9.87
C SER A 240 -9.76 -1.06 10.00
N THR A 241 -9.81 -0.45 11.18
CA THR A 241 -9.24 0.87 11.46
C THR A 241 -7.72 0.83 11.30
N ALA A 242 -7.03 -0.14 11.93
CA ALA A 242 -5.58 -0.29 11.77
C ALA A 242 -5.16 -0.50 10.30
N LYS A 243 -5.93 -1.29 9.54
CA LYS A 243 -5.67 -1.51 8.12
C LYS A 243 -5.91 -0.23 7.29
N TRP A 244 -6.95 0.54 7.60
CA TRP A 244 -7.24 1.80 6.91
C TRP A 244 -6.16 2.83 7.21
N VAL A 245 -5.85 3.07 8.49
CA VAL A 245 -4.78 3.98 8.93
C VAL A 245 -3.46 3.67 8.22
N GLY A 246 -3.05 2.39 8.16
CA GLY A 246 -1.81 2.00 7.49
C GLY A 246 -1.79 2.23 5.96
N ARG A 247 -2.95 2.45 5.33
CA ARG A 247 -3.06 2.75 3.88
C ARG A 247 -3.13 4.25 3.59
N VAL A 248 -3.48 5.09 4.57
CA VAL A 248 -3.65 6.55 4.37
C VAL A 248 -2.46 7.20 3.65
N PRO A 249 -1.19 6.94 4.00
CA PRO A 249 -0.06 7.54 3.27
C PRO A 249 0.00 7.12 1.80
N GLN A 250 -0.30 5.84 1.50
CA GLN A 250 -0.31 5.33 0.13
C GLN A 250 -1.46 5.92 -0.68
N ASP A 251 -2.62 6.10 -0.06
CA ASP A 251 -3.78 6.67 -0.74
C ASP A 251 -3.62 8.18 -0.96
N LEU A 252 -2.94 8.90 -0.06
CA LEU A 252 -2.48 10.28 -0.29
C LEU A 252 -1.49 10.37 -1.46
N ALA A 253 -0.50 9.49 -1.51
CA ALA A 253 0.48 9.46 -2.60
C ALA A 253 -0.22 9.23 -3.95
N LYS A 254 -1.16 8.28 -4.03
CA LYS A 254 -1.97 8.07 -5.25
C LYS A 254 -2.79 9.30 -5.62
N ALA A 255 -3.38 10.00 -4.64
CA ALA A 255 -4.12 11.22 -4.92
C ALA A 255 -3.21 12.34 -5.44
N GLN A 256 -1.98 12.44 -4.91
CA GLN A 256 -0.95 13.33 -5.44
C GLN A 256 -0.57 12.96 -6.88
N ASP A 257 -0.35 11.68 -7.19
CA ASP A 257 -0.05 11.22 -8.56
C ASP A 257 -1.14 11.64 -9.55
N VAL A 258 -2.41 11.63 -9.13
CA VAL A 258 -3.54 12.08 -9.96
C VAL A 258 -3.50 13.59 -10.19
N VAL A 259 -3.23 14.38 -9.14
CA VAL A 259 -3.05 15.83 -9.27
C VAL A 259 -1.87 16.15 -10.19
N ASP A 260 -0.76 15.45 -10.04
CA ASP A 260 0.43 15.62 -10.87
C ASP A 260 0.19 15.22 -12.32
N ALA A 261 -0.57 14.14 -12.55
CA ALA A 261 -1.05 13.79 -13.88
C ALA A 261 -1.91 14.91 -14.47
N GLY A 262 -2.82 15.50 -13.70
CA GLY A 262 -3.63 16.63 -14.16
C GLY A 262 -2.78 17.86 -14.51
N ARG A 263 -1.82 18.21 -13.66
CA ARG A 263 -0.86 19.30 -13.90
C ARG A 263 -0.04 19.06 -15.15
N GLY A 264 0.49 17.85 -15.32
CA GLY A 264 1.24 17.45 -16.51
C GLY A 264 0.38 17.45 -17.79
N PHE A 265 -0.90 17.08 -17.66
CA PHE A 265 -1.83 17.11 -18.78
C PHE A 265 -2.13 18.54 -19.24
N PHE A 266 -2.45 19.45 -18.32
CA PHE A 266 -2.79 20.85 -18.61
C PHE A 266 -1.56 21.76 -18.68
N THR A 267 -0.56 21.37 -19.47
CA THR A 267 0.54 22.25 -19.85
C THR A 267 0.35 22.77 -21.27
N VAL A 268 0.91 23.95 -21.57
CA VAL A 268 0.87 24.52 -22.93
C VAL A 268 1.46 23.54 -23.95
N GLU A 269 2.62 22.96 -23.64
CA GLU A 269 3.29 21.98 -24.50
C GLU A 269 2.39 20.76 -24.77
N ASN A 270 1.75 20.22 -23.74
CA ASN A 270 0.92 19.03 -23.89
C ASN A 270 -0.39 19.30 -24.65
N MET A 271 -0.97 20.50 -24.50
CA MET A 271 -2.12 20.93 -25.30
C MET A 271 -1.78 21.04 -26.79
N LEU A 272 -0.60 21.55 -27.13
CA LEU A 272 -0.15 21.65 -28.53
C LEU A 272 0.03 20.26 -29.18
N LYS A 273 0.40 19.24 -28.41
CA LYS A 273 0.54 17.86 -28.91
C LYS A 273 -0.77 17.26 -29.42
N LEU A 274 -1.92 17.77 -28.99
CA LEU A 274 -3.24 17.29 -29.41
C LEU A 274 -3.54 17.52 -30.90
N VAL A 275 -2.80 18.40 -31.59
CA VAL A 275 -2.87 18.55 -33.05
C VAL A 275 -2.59 17.23 -33.77
N ASN A 276 -1.76 16.35 -33.18
CA ASN A 276 -1.45 15.02 -33.72
C ASN A 276 -2.61 14.02 -33.58
N LEU A 277 -3.70 14.41 -32.90
CA LEU A 277 -4.97 13.70 -32.84
C LEU A 277 -6.09 14.42 -33.60
N SER A 278 -5.74 15.42 -34.42
CA SER A 278 -6.71 16.25 -35.15
C SER A 278 -7.59 17.13 -34.26
N ALA A 279 -7.08 17.57 -33.11
CA ALA A 279 -7.78 18.57 -32.29
C ALA A 279 -7.85 19.93 -33.00
N ASP A 280 -8.97 20.63 -32.84
CA ASP A 280 -9.11 22.02 -33.31
C ASP A 280 -8.31 22.97 -32.40
N MET A 281 -7.18 23.46 -32.93
CA MET A 281 -6.30 24.37 -32.20
C MET A 281 -6.88 25.77 -32.03
N GLN A 282 -7.84 26.19 -32.86
CA GLN A 282 -8.53 27.47 -32.67
C GLN A 282 -9.44 27.39 -31.45
N ALA A 283 -10.20 26.30 -31.32
CA ALA A 283 -11.07 26.06 -30.17
C ALA A 283 -10.28 25.94 -28.85
N LEU A 284 -9.06 25.38 -28.88
CA LEU A 284 -8.17 25.31 -27.72
C LEU A 284 -7.45 26.63 -27.40
N GLY A 285 -7.43 27.59 -28.32
CA GLY A 285 -6.71 28.86 -28.20
C GLY A 285 -6.93 29.59 -26.86
N PRO A 286 -8.18 29.84 -26.43
CA PRO A 286 -8.47 30.51 -25.16
C PRO A 286 -7.91 29.78 -23.93
N LEU A 287 -8.01 28.45 -23.90
CA LEU A 287 -7.48 27.63 -22.79
C LEU A 287 -5.95 27.69 -22.76
N ILE A 288 -5.30 27.62 -23.92
CA ILE A 288 -3.84 27.73 -24.04
C ILE A 288 -3.35 29.11 -23.56
N GLN A 289 -4.08 30.19 -23.86
CA GLN A 289 -3.70 31.53 -23.39
C GLN A 289 -3.84 31.68 -21.88
N GLU A 290 -4.87 31.10 -21.26
CA GLU A 290 -4.98 31.06 -19.80
C GLU A 290 -3.83 30.29 -19.16
N LEU A 291 -3.46 29.13 -19.72
CA LEU A 291 -2.34 28.35 -19.20
C LEU A 291 -0.99 29.08 -19.30
N LYS A 292 -0.85 30.03 -20.24
CA LYS A 292 0.32 30.92 -20.34
C LYS A 292 0.31 32.05 -19.33
N SER A 293 -0.87 32.55 -18.94
CA SER A 293 -1.00 33.69 -18.04
C SER A 293 -0.94 33.31 -16.56
N LYS A 294 -1.15 32.03 -16.23
CA LYS A 294 -0.86 31.48 -14.90
C LYS A 294 0.64 31.14 -14.79
N PRO A 295 1.37 31.61 -13.77
CA PRO A 295 2.71 31.11 -13.51
C PRO A 295 2.64 29.60 -13.32
N ALA A 296 3.63 28.86 -13.83
CA ALA A 296 3.74 27.44 -13.56
C ALA A 296 3.75 27.25 -12.05
N SER A 297 2.68 26.66 -11.49
CA SER A 297 2.67 26.30 -10.08
C SER A 297 3.84 25.35 -9.83
N PRO A 298 4.68 25.61 -8.82
CA PRO A 298 5.77 24.71 -8.45
C PRO A 298 5.26 23.32 -8.05
#